data_AF-A0A401TPQ8-F1
#
_entry.id   AF-A0A401TPQ8-F1
#
_cell.length_a   1.000
_cell.length_b   1.000
_cell.length_c   1.000
_cell.angle_alpha   90.00
_cell.angle_beta   90.00
_cell.angle_gamma   90.00
#
_symmetry.space_group_name_H-M   'P 1'
#
loop_
_entity.id
_entity.type
_entity.pdbx_description
1 polymer ?
#
loop_
_entity_poly.entity_id
_entity_poly.type
_entity_poly.pdbx_seq_one_letter_code
_entity_poly.pdbx_strand_id
1 'polypeptide(L)' 'MWRLMLGFFLVAAAGTEAGSAPNIIILLMDDMGWGDLGVFGEPSRETPNLDRMAAEGMLFPNFYTANPLCSP' A
#
# COMPACT_ATOMS: atom_id res chain seq x y z
N MET A 1 -14.49 54.27 -23.46
CA MET A 1 -15.25 53.02 -23.22
C MET A 1 -14.30 51.84 -23.33
N TRP A 2 -13.78 51.32 -22.21
CA TRP A 2 -13.52 49.89 -21.99
C TRP A 2 -13.07 49.72 -20.54
N ARG A 3 -13.89 49.02 -19.77
CA ARG A 3 -13.79 48.87 -18.33
C ARG A 3 -12.82 47.72 -18.05
N LEU A 4 -11.84 47.95 -17.16
CA LEU A 4 -11.07 46.88 -16.54
C LEU A 4 -12.03 45.92 -15.81
N MET A 5 -11.95 44.62 -16.10
CA MET A 5 -12.50 43.57 -15.24
C MET A 5 -11.36 42.65 -14.83
N LEU A 6 -10.70 43.00 -13.72
CA LEU A 6 -9.84 42.10 -12.97
C LEU A 6 -10.74 41.12 -12.22
N GLY A 7 -10.87 39.90 -12.75
CA GLY A 7 -11.57 38.80 -12.08
C GLY A 7 -10.73 38.26 -10.93
N PHE A 8 -11.19 38.46 -9.70
CA PHE A 8 -10.58 37.91 -8.49
C PHE A 8 -11.05 36.45 -8.34
N PHE A 9 -10.21 35.49 -8.75
CA PHE A 9 -10.47 34.08 -8.46
C PHE A 9 -10.14 33.82 -6.99
N LEU A 10 -11.17 33.69 -6.15
CA LEU A 10 -11.04 33.16 -4.79
C LEU A 10 -10.71 31.66 -4.90
N VAL A 11 -9.44 31.33 -4.72
CA VAL A 11 -9.02 29.95 -4.44
C VAL A 11 -9.45 29.66 -3.00
N ALA A 12 -10.51 28.87 -2.85
CA ALA A 12 -10.86 28.29 -1.56
C ALA A 12 -9.76 27.28 -1.19
N ALA A 13 -8.92 27.63 -0.21
CA ALA A 13 -8.04 26.67 0.44
C ALA A 13 -8.93 25.70 1.22
N ALA A 14 -9.23 24.54 0.63
CA ALA A 14 -9.77 23.42 1.36
C ALA A 14 -8.69 23.00 2.38
N GLY A 15 -8.88 23.40 3.64
CA GLY A 15 -8.05 22.93 4.73
C GLY A 15 -8.16 21.41 4.77
N THR A 16 -7.08 20.73 4.41
CA THR A 16 -6.97 19.30 4.65
C THR A 16 -6.94 19.13 6.16
N GLU A 17 -8.02 18.64 6.76
CA GLU A 17 -7.94 18.08 8.10
C GLU A 17 -6.77 17.12 8.12
N ALA A 18 -5.77 17.41 8.96
CA ALA A 18 -4.66 16.50 9.16
C ALA A 18 -5.24 15.26 9.83
N GLY A 19 -5.65 14.29 9.00
CA GLY A 19 -6.20 13.02 9.46
C GLY A 19 -5.27 12.42 10.49
N SER A 20 -5.84 11.82 11.53
CA SER A 20 -5.07 11.11 12.56
C SER A 20 -4.03 10.21 11.89
N ALA A 21 -2.80 10.20 12.42
CA ALA A 21 -1.75 9.34 11.90
C ALA A 21 -2.25 7.89 11.79
N PRO A 22 -1.97 7.18 10.68
CA PRO A 22 -2.41 5.80 10.54
C PRO A 22 -1.66 4.91 11.53
N ASN A 23 -2.31 3.84 11.97
CA ASN A 23 -1.61 2.75 12.65
C ASN A 23 -0.83 1.94 11.61
N ILE A 24 0.44 1.63 11.90
CA ILE A 24 1.30 0.83 11.04
C ILE A 24 1.55 -0.51 11.73
N ILE A 25 1.19 -1.61 11.08
CA ILE A 25 1.45 -2.97 11.55
C ILE A 25 2.38 -3.63 10.53
N ILE A 26 3.51 -4.16 11.01
CA ILE A 26 4.47 -4.92 10.19
C ILE A 26 4.30 -6.39 10.55
N LEU A 27 3.86 -7.19 9.58
CA LEU A 27 3.79 -8.65 9.70
C LEU A 27 4.98 -9.24 8.95
N LEU A 28 5.85 -9.94 9.67
CA LEU A 28 7.00 -10.68 9.13
C LEU A 28 6.77 -12.17 9.38
N MET A 29 6.93 -12.98 8.34
CA MET A 29 6.83 -14.44 8.42
C MET A 29 8.22 -15.03 8.24
N ASP A 30 8.65 -15.85 9.19
CA ASP A 30 9.95 -16.53 9.16
C ASP A 30 9.91 -17.72 8.19
N ASP A 31 11.02 -17.94 7.48
CA ASP A 31 11.20 -19.04 6.51
C ASP A 31 10.09 -19.21 5.44
N MET A 32 9.32 -18.17 5.14
CA MET A 32 8.26 -18.25 4.12
C MET A 32 8.85 -18.26 2.70
N GLY A 33 8.54 -19.30 1.94
CA GLY A 33 8.89 -19.43 0.53
C GLY A 33 8.01 -18.57 -0.38
N TRP A 34 8.53 -18.22 -1.57
CA TRP A 34 7.77 -17.44 -2.56
C TRP A 34 6.48 -18.16 -3.02
N GLY A 35 6.51 -19.48 -3.15
CA GLY A 35 5.37 -20.29 -3.54
C GLY A 35 4.46 -20.70 -2.38
N ASP A 36 4.59 -20.10 -1.19
CA ASP A 36 3.84 -20.54 -0.02
C ASP A 36 2.45 -19.91 0.11
N LEU A 37 2.14 -18.89 -0.71
CA LEU A 37 0.88 -18.15 -0.66
C LEU A 37 -0.01 -18.49 -1.86
N GLY A 38 -1.33 -18.57 -1.61
CA GLY A 38 -2.33 -18.80 -2.65
C GLY A 38 -2.28 -17.75 -3.77
N VAL A 39 -2.01 -16.49 -3.42
CA VAL A 39 -1.81 -15.39 -4.37
C VAL A 39 -0.64 -15.59 -5.36
N PHE A 40 0.31 -16.48 -5.05
CA PHE A 40 1.41 -16.85 -5.96
C PHE A 40 1.16 -18.17 -6.72
N GLY A 41 -0.04 -18.72 -6.62
CA GLY A 41 -0.50 -19.85 -7.43
C GLY A 41 -0.32 -21.22 -6.79
N GLU A 42 -0.13 -21.30 -5.47
CA GLU A 42 -0.07 -22.57 -4.74
C GLU A 42 -1.49 -23.13 -4.50
N PRO A 43 -1.93 -24.16 -5.25
CA PRO A 43 -3.33 -24.61 -5.22
C PRO A 43 -3.69 -25.35 -3.92
N SER A 44 -2.69 -25.80 -3.16
CA SER A 44 -2.90 -26.59 -1.94
C SER A 44 -2.90 -25.77 -0.65
N ARG A 45 -2.54 -24.48 -0.70
CA ARG A 45 -2.44 -23.62 0.47
C ARG A 45 -3.53 -22.56 0.49
N GLU A 46 -4.44 -22.69 1.46
CA GLU A 46 -5.47 -21.68 1.69
C GLU A 46 -4.92 -20.55 2.55
N THR A 47 -4.65 -19.40 1.93
CA THR A 47 -4.23 -18.17 2.61
C THR A 47 -5.24 -17.03 2.47
N PRO A 48 -6.56 -17.25 2.72
CA PRO A 48 -7.63 -16.35 2.29
C PRO A 48 -7.52 -14.92 2.85
N ASN A 49 -6.96 -14.77 4.05
CA ASN A 49 -6.72 -13.44 4.63
C ASN A 49 -5.59 -12.69 3.92
N LEU A 50 -4.49 -13.38 3.58
CA LEU A 50 -3.37 -12.79 2.85
C LEU A 50 -3.77 -12.51 1.38
N ASP A 51 -4.52 -13.41 0.77
CA ASP A 51 -5.04 -13.26 -0.59
C ASP A 51 -5.97 -12.04 -0.69
N ARG A 52 -6.85 -11.87 0.31
CA ARG A 52 -7.72 -10.69 0.41
C ARG A 52 -6.90 -9.40 0.61
N MET A 53 -5.87 -9.42 1.45
CA MET A 53 -4.99 -8.25 1.64
C MET A 53 -4.24 -7.88 0.36
N ALA A 54 -3.80 -8.86 -0.43
CA ALA A 54 -3.17 -8.62 -1.72
C ALA A 54 -4.16 -8.03 -2.75
N ALA A 55 -5.41 -8.49 -2.74
CA ALA A 55 -6.47 -8.00 -3.63
C ALA A 55 -6.97 -6.59 -3.27
N GLU A 56 -7.05 -6.26 -1.98
CA GLU A 56 -7.46 -4.93 -1.48
C GLU A 56 -6.30 -3.91 -1.49
N GLY A 57 -5.06 -4.38 -1.60
CA GLY A 57 -3.86 -3.58 -1.46
C GLY A 57 -2.94 -3.64 -2.69
N MET A 58 -1.64 -3.79 -2.41
CA MET A 58 -0.59 -3.91 -3.42
C MET A 58 0.22 -5.17 -3.19
N LEU A 59 0.42 -5.95 -4.26
CA LEU A 59 1.27 -7.14 -4.27
C LEU A 59 2.60 -6.81 -4.95
N PHE A 60 3.70 -7.29 -4.37
CA PHE A 60 5.04 -7.18 -4.96
C PHE A 60 5.56 -8.58 -5.33
N PRO A 61 5.40 -9.03 -6.58
CA PRO A 61 5.89 -10.35 -7.00
C PRO A 61 7.41 -10.51 -6.92
N ASN A 62 8.14 -9.40 -6.95
CA ASN A 62 9.60 -9.33 -6.95
C ASN A 62 10.12 -8.53 -5.74
N PHE A 63 9.85 -9.02 -4.53
CA PHE A 63 10.33 -8.43 -3.27
C PHE A 63 11.48 -9.26 -2.70
N TYR A 64 12.72 -8.79 -2.89
CA TYR A 64 13.93 -9.53 -2.51
C TYR A 64 14.44 -9.15 -1.12
N THR A 65 14.90 -10.13 -0.35
CA THR A 65 15.67 -9.89 0.89
C THR A 65 17.12 -9.53 0.55
N ALA A 66 17.74 -8.70 1.39
CA ALA A 66 19.16 -8.38 1.29
C ALA A 66 20.07 -9.54 1.76
N ASN A 67 19.58 -10.39 2.66
CA ASN A 67 20.29 -11.57 3.18
C ASN A 67 19.27 -12.72 3.39
N PRO A 68 19.51 -13.94 2.89
CA PRO A 68 18.60 -15.08 3.07
C PRO A 68 18.68 -15.73 4.46
N LEU A 69 19.52 -15.23 5.39
CA LEU A 69 19.66 -15.77 6.74
C LEU A 69 18.79 -14.99 7.75
N CYS A 70 18.18 -15.71 8.71
CA CYS A 70 17.32 -15.12 9.75
C CYS A 70 18.06 -14.17 10.71
N SER A 71 19.34 -14.45 10.97
CA SER A 71 20.25 -13.55 11.68
C SER A 71 21.44 -13.29 10.76
N PRO A 72 21.70 -12.03 10.39
CA PRO A 72 22.68 -11.70 9.36
C PRO A 72 24.14 -11.90 9.80
#